data_AF-A0AAN9XXM6-F1
#
_entry.id   AF-A0AAN9XXM6-F1
#
_cell.length_a   1.000
_cell.length_b   1.000
_cell.length_c   1.000
_cell.angle_alpha   90.00
_cell.angle_beta   90.00
_cell.angle_gamma   90.00
#
_symmetry.space_group_name_H-M   'P 1'
#
loop_
_entity.id
_entity.type
_entity.pdbx_description
1 polymer ?
#
loop_
_entity_poly.entity_id
_entity_poly.type
_entity_poly.pdbx_seq_one_letter_code
_entity_poly.pdbx_strand_id
1 'polypeptide(L)'
;MTQEVSGSQNIGPLRMPPNQLIVYDISGREVTSIVGPLTEGSDLVLTCEVRGGKPLPTVSWFVNEKLVDGRIEMNDKVMINRIEFSGVRRTDLNSTFKCQASNTNLVLPTQKTVRLELILRPLAVKLRWKPTALIAGEEYVISCESVGSRPKAELTWWMDDKLYEGGKIEDSGNETVSVSSIKFFPTPEDDGHVLKCKGVNPELMDFVLNDTLQFNVIYPPIVDLKLGNNLNAVQIKEGYDVYFECKIKSNPREQKITWLKNQPRKKVELRLLGDENNVQGKGPQARVKDHEPKKKGERKEKGERTIERRNPRKTPD
;
A
#
# COMPACT_ATOMS: atom_id res chain seq x y z
N MET A 1 2.91 -79.11 -63.47
CA MET A 1 3.35 -77.87 -64.14
C MET A 1 2.93 -76.70 -63.29
N THR A 2 3.91 -75.91 -62.90
CA THR A 2 3.86 -74.69 -62.10
C THR A 2 2.95 -73.64 -62.74
N GLN A 3 2.04 -73.04 -61.95
CA GLN A 3 1.49 -71.72 -62.25
C GLN A 3 2.09 -70.74 -61.24
N GLU A 4 2.94 -69.85 -61.74
CA GLU A 4 3.44 -68.70 -61.01
C GLU A 4 2.29 -67.71 -60.82
N VAL A 5 1.89 -67.49 -59.57
CA VAL A 5 0.99 -66.39 -59.21
C VAL A 5 1.87 -65.15 -59.03
N SER A 6 1.96 -64.31 -60.07
CA SER A 6 2.54 -62.97 -59.98
C SER A 6 1.61 -62.07 -59.16
N GLY A 7 1.79 -62.08 -57.85
CA GLY A 7 1.14 -61.13 -56.95
C GLY A 7 1.77 -59.75 -57.08
N SER A 8 1.24 -58.91 -57.95
CA SER A 8 1.53 -57.46 -57.94
C SER A 8 0.97 -56.87 -56.63
N GLN A 9 1.81 -56.72 -55.61
CA GLN A 9 1.46 -55.93 -54.44
C GLN A 9 1.30 -54.47 -54.88
N ASN A 10 0.05 -53.99 -54.96
CA ASN A 10 -0.25 -52.57 -55.06
C ASN A 10 0.17 -51.90 -53.75
N ILE A 11 1.41 -51.42 -53.68
CA ILE A 11 1.88 -50.54 -52.63
C ILE A 11 1.13 -49.23 -52.81
N GLY A 12 0.19 -48.92 -51.91
CA GLY A 12 -0.55 -47.66 -51.93
C GLY A 12 0.38 -46.44 -51.92
N PRO A 13 -0.10 -45.24 -52.29
CA PRO A 13 0.74 -44.06 -52.41
C PRO A 13 1.48 -43.76 -51.11
N LEU A 14 2.78 -43.47 -51.22
CA LEU A 14 3.67 -43.17 -50.09
C LEU A 14 3.16 -41.96 -49.31
N ARG A 15 2.86 -42.18 -48.02
CA ARG A 15 2.39 -41.15 -47.09
C ARG A 15 3.52 -40.77 -46.15
N MET A 16 3.90 -39.50 -46.16
CA MET A 16 4.97 -39.00 -45.30
C MET A 16 4.43 -37.84 -44.46
N PRO A 17 4.62 -37.86 -43.13
CA PRO A 17 4.33 -36.69 -42.31
C PRO A 17 5.25 -35.52 -42.72
N PRO A 18 4.89 -34.28 -42.33
CA PRO A 18 5.80 -33.15 -42.43
C PRO A 18 7.12 -33.47 -41.72
N ASN A 19 8.24 -33.03 -42.30
CA ASN A 19 9.56 -33.27 -41.69
C ASN A 19 9.98 -32.14 -40.75
N GLN A 20 9.34 -30.97 -40.84
CA GLN A 20 9.64 -29.80 -40.00
C GLN A 20 8.38 -28.98 -39.74
N LEU A 21 8.18 -28.60 -38.48
CA LEU A 21 7.14 -27.67 -38.03
C LEU A 21 7.78 -26.68 -37.05
N ILE A 22 7.82 -25.41 -37.44
CA ILE A 22 8.39 -24.32 -36.65
C ILE A 22 7.32 -23.26 -36.39
N VAL A 23 7.34 -22.68 -35.20
CA VAL A 23 6.49 -21.56 -34.82
C VAL A 23 7.38 -20.34 -34.58
N TYR A 24 7.01 -19.20 -35.12
CA TYR A 24 7.72 -17.92 -34.99
C TYR A 24 6.87 -16.87 -34.27
N ASP A 25 7.51 -16.01 -33.48
CA ASP A 25 6.90 -14.81 -32.90
C ASP A 25 6.82 -13.63 -33.90
N ILE A 26 6.27 -12.50 -33.45
CA ILE A 26 6.16 -11.27 -34.26
C ILE A 26 7.51 -10.76 -34.79
N SER A 27 8.61 -11.07 -34.10
CA SER A 27 9.97 -10.67 -34.46
C SER A 27 10.66 -11.69 -35.39
N GLY A 28 9.97 -12.77 -35.78
CA GLY A 28 10.52 -13.85 -36.60
C GLY A 28 11.42 -14.81 -35.84
N ARG A 29 11.43 -14.79 -34.51
CA ARG A 29 12.23 -15.73 -33.70
C ARG A 29 11.47 -17.03 -33.50
N GLU A 30 12.17 -18.16 -33.59
CA GLU A 30 11.56 -19.46 -33.30
C GLU A 30 11.13 -19.54 -31.83
N VAL A 31 9.88 -19.93 -31.61
CA VAL A 31 9.29 -20.19 -30.31
C VAL A 31 9.21 -21.71 -30.09
N THR A 32 9.77 -22.19 -28.98
CA THR A 32 9.80 -23.63 -28.66
C THR A 32 8.64 -24.04 -27.75
N SER A 33 8.44 -23.36 -26.62
CA SER A 33 7.43 -23.72 -25.62
C SER A 33 6.68 -22.53 -25.01
N ILE A 34 7.28 -21.35 -24.98
CA ILE A 34 6.72 -20.15 -24.34
C ILE A 34 6.84 -18.96 -25.30
N VAL A 35 5.73 -18.26 -25.55
CA VAL A 35 5.71 -16.97 -26.24
C VAL A 35 5.53 -15.84 -25.23
N GLY A 36 6.32 -14.78 -25.38
CA GLY A 36 6.38 -13.67 -24.43
C GLY A 36 7.62 -13.74 -23.52
N PRO A 37 7.57 -13.12 -22.32
CA PRO A 37 6.40 -12.49 -21.73
C PRO A 37 5.96 -11.22 -22.47
N LEU A 38 4.65 -11.04 -22.66
CA LEU A 38 4.07 -9.81 -23.23
C LEU A 38 3.42 -8.95 -22.15
N THR A 39 3.33 -7.65 -22.37
CA THR A 39 2.53 -6.76 -21.50
C THR A 39 1.06 -6.80 -21.91
N GLU A 40 0.16 -6.52 -20.96
CA GLU A 40 -1.27 -6.37 -21.27
C GLU A 40 -1.48 -5.26 -22.31
N GLY A 41 -2.30 -5.56 -23.33
CA GLY A 41 -2.53 -4.66 -24.46
C GLY A 41 -1.55 -4.80 -25.62
N SER A 42 -0.51 -5.65 -25.52
CA SER A 42 0.39 -5.95 -26.64
C SER A 42 -0.29 -6.83 -27.70
N ASP A 43 0.15 -6.70 -28.95
CA ASP A 43 -0.28 -7.59 -30.02
C ASP A 43 0.50 -8.91 -29.99
N LEU A 44 -0.21 -10.02 -30.17
CA LEU A 44 0.37 -11.36 -30.30
C LEU A 44 0.24 -11.83 -31.74
N VAL A 45 1.39 -12.08 -32.38
CA VAL A 45 1.45 -12.69 -33.71
C VAL A 45 2.21 -14.00 -33.60
N LEU A 46 1.63 -15.06 -34.15
CA LEU A 46 2.28 -16.36 -34.29
C LEU A 46 2.20 -16.83 -35.74
N THR A 47 3.34 -17.26 -36.27
CA THR A 47 3.44 -17.82 -37.62
C THR A 47 3.89 -19.27 -37.53
N CYS A 48 3.09 -20.20 -38.04
CA CYS A 48 3.49 -21.60 -38.13
C CYS A 48 3.94 -21.92 -39.53
N GLU A 49 5.18 -22.38 -39.68
CA GLU A 49 5.76 -22.82 -40.94
C GLU A 49 5.95 -24.33 -40.91
N VAL A 50 5.39 -25.00 -41.91
CA VAL A 50 5.44 -26.45 -42.06
C VAL A 50 6.07 -26.80 -43.39
N ARG A 51 7.10 -27.66 -43.37
CA ARG A 51 7.80 -28.10 -44.57
C ARG A 51 7.60 -29.59 -44.82
N GLY A 52 7.49 -29.94 -46.10
CA GLY A 52 7.38 -31.31 -46.56
C GLY A 52 6.01 -31.94 -46.27
N GLY A 53 5.97 -33.28 -46.33
CA GLY A 53 4.75 -34.06 -46.28
C GLY A 53 4.23 -34.47 -47.66
N LYS A 54 3.71 -35.70 -47.75
CA LYS A 54 2.98 -36.22 -48.92
C LYS A 54 1.75 -36.98 -48.44
N PRO A 55 0.53 -36.62 -48.87
CA PRO A 55 0.15 -35.37 -49.55
C PRO A 55 0.54 -34.10 -48.77
N LEU A 56 0.46 -32.93 -49.41
CA LEU A 56 0.73 -31.64 -48.77
C LEU A 56 -0.17 -31.47 -47.52
N PRO A 57 0.38 -31.11 -46.36
CA PRO A 57 -0.40 -31.03 -45.12
C PRO A 57 -1.28 -29.78 -45.09
N THR A 58 -2.40 -29.90 -44.40
CA THR A 58 -3.20 -28.76 -43.93
C THR A 58 -2.61 -28.26 -42.62
N VAL A 59 -2.47 -26.95 -42.45
CA VAL A 59 -1.92 -26.32 -41.25
C VAL A 59 -3.00 -25.53 -40.54
N SER A 60 -3.26 -25.88 -39.28
CA SER A 60 -4.33 -25.31 -38.47
C SER A 60 -3.82 -24.84 -37.13
N TRP A 61 -4.42 -23.77 -36.60
CA TRP A 61 -4.16 -23.28 -35.26
C TRP A 61 -5.30 -23.64 -34.33
N PHE A 62 -4.94 -24.06 -33.12
CA PHE A 62 -5.86 -24.30 -32.02
C PHE A 62 -5.47 -23.41 -30.84
N VAL A 63 -6.40 -22.61 -30.36
CA VAL A 63 -6.24 -21.79 -29.16
C VAL A 63 -7.09 -22.41 -28.06
N ASN A 64 -6.44 -22.87 -26.98
CA ASN A 64 -7.11 -23.61 -25.90
C ASN A 64 -8.00 -24.74 -26.46
N GLU A 65 -7.44 -25.54 -27.37
CA GLU A 65 -8.09 -26.66 -28.07
C GLU A 65 -9.21 -26.29 -29.06
N LYS A 66 -9.50 -25.00 -29.26
CA LYS A 66 -10.49 -24.53 -30.24
C LYS A 66 -9.80 -24.12 -31.53
N LEU A 67 -10.29 -24.64 -32.66
CA LEU A 67 -9.82 -24.25 -33.99
C LEU A 67 -10.06 -22.74 -34.20
N VAL A 68 -9.04 -22.04 -34.70
CA VAL A 68 -9.12 -20.63 -35.05
C VAL A 68 -8.68 -20.41 -36.49
N ASP A 69 -9.29 -19.41 -37.14
CA ASP A 69 -8.93 -19.01 -38.48
C ASP A 69 -7.61 -18.24 -38.48
N GLY A 70 -6.79 -18.48 -39.49
CA GLY A 70 -5.55 -17.77 -39.72
C GLY A 70 -5.35 -17.47 -41.19
N ARG A 71 -4.32 -16.68 -41.50
CA ARG A 71 -3.94 -16.34 -42.87
C ARG A 71 -2.97 -17.40 -43.39
N ILE A 72 -3.45 -18.17 -44.37
CA ILE A 72 -2.70 -19.28 -44.94
C ILE A 72 -1.99 -18.81 -46.21
N GLU A 73 -0.69 -19.10 -46.29
CA GLU A 73 0.15 -18.87 -47.45
C GLU A 73 0.82 -20.19 -47.85
N MET A 74 0.91 -20.44 -49.16
CA MET A 74 1.47 -21.68 -49.70
C MET A 74 2.54 -21.37 -50.74
N ASN A 75 3.67 -22.06 -50.64
CA ASN A 75 4.73 -22.04 -51.64
C ASN A 75 5.26 -23.47 -51.82
N ASP A 76 5.17 -24.07 -53.01
CA ASP A 76 5.63 -25.41 -53.43
C ASP A 76 5.58 -26.57 -52.39
N LYS A 77 6.41 -26.51 -51.33
CA LYS A 77 6.54 -27.52 -50.25
C LYS A 77 6.45 -26.95 -48.83
N VAL A 78 6.07 -25.69 -48.71
CA VAL A 78 5.99 -24.93 -47.46
C VAL A 78 4.58 -24.40 -47.31
N MET A 79 3.97 -24.72 -46.18
CA MET A 79 2.67 -24.22 -45.76
C MET A 79 2.87 -23.31 -44.56
N ILE A 80 2.37 -22.09 -44.65
CA ILE A 80 2.45 -21.08 -43.60
C ILE A 80 1.03 -20.77 -43.14
N ASN A 81 0.81 -20.73 -41.83
CA ASN A 81 -0.44 -20.24 -41.25
C ASN A 81 -0.12 -19.22 -40.15
N ARG A 82 -0.57 -17.98 -40.34
CA ARG A 82 -0.32 -16.85 -39.43
C ARG A 82 -1.60 -16.42 -38.72
N ILE A 83 -1.54 -16.31 -37.40
CA ILE A 83 -2.62 -15.76 -36.55
C ILE A 83 -2.16 -14.48 -35.86
N GLU A 84 -3.12 -13.62 -35.53
CA GLU A 84 -2.88 -12.32 -34.92
C GLU A 84 -4.01 -11.97 -33.96
N PHE A 85 -3.64 -11.61 -32.73
CA PHE A 85 -4.54 -11.16 -31.67
C PHE A 85 -4.08 -9.78 -31.22
N SER A 86 -4.92 -8.78 -31.42
CA SER A 86 -4.65 -7.42 -30.95
C SER A 86 -4.99 -7.29 -29.47
N GLY A 87 -4.10 -6.66 -28.69
CA GLY A 87 -4.38 -6.32 -27.31
C GLY A 87 -4.63 -7.52 -26.38
N VAL A 88 -3.61 -8.33 -26.13
CA VAL A 88 -3.69 -9.47 -25.19
C VAL A 88 -4.15 -9.01 -23.80
N ARG A 89 -5.04 -9.79 -23.18
CA ARG A 89 -5.63 -9.47 -21.88
C ARG A 89 -5.07 -10.37 -20.80
N ARG A 90 -5.23 -9.97 -19.54
CA ARG A 90 -4.90 -10.79 -18.37
C ARG A 90 -5.51 -12.20 -18.40
N THR A 91 -6.72 -12.34 -18.91
CA THR A 91 -7.44 -13.61 -19.01
C THR A 91 -6.80 -14.58 -19.99
N ASP A 92 -5.95 -14.07 -20.89
CA ASP A 92 -5.31 -14.87 -21.92
C ASP A 92 -4.01 -15.51 -21.41
N LEU A 93 -3.59 -15.18 -20.17
CA LEU A 93 -2.46 -15.81 -19.49
C LEU A 93 -2.57 -17.33 -19.50
N ASN A 94 -1.44 -18.00 -19.78
CA ASN A 94 -1.36 -19.46 -19.91
C ASN A 94 -2.20 -20.07 -21.04
N SER A 95 -2.81 -19.25 -21.91
CA SER A 95 -3.46 -19.77 -23.12
C SER A 95 -2.45 -20.53 -23.96
N THR A 96 -2.90 -21.67 -24.50
CA THR A 96 -2.08 -22.54 -25.34
C THR A 96 -2.41 -22.32 -26.80
N PHE A 97 -1.37 -22.14 -27.61
CA PHE A 97 -1.44 -21.99 -29.05
C PHE A 97 -0.77 -23.21 -29.67
N LYS A 98 -1.58 -24.09 -30.26
CA LYS A 98 -1.13 -25.32 -30.89
C LYS A 98 -1.23 -25.19 -32.39
N CYS A 99 -0.10 -25.18 -33.07
CA CYS A 99 -0.07 -25.39 -34.51
C CYS A 99 -0.09 -26.90 -34.79
N GLN A 100 -0.97 -27.33 -35.68
CA GLN A 100 -1.12 -28.72 -36.08
C GLN A 100 -1.07 -28.85 -37.60
N ALA A 101 -0.23 -29.76 -38.08
CA ALA A 101 -0.10 -30.12 -39.47
C ALA A 101 -0.63 -31.54 -39.71
N SER A 102 -1.65 -31.68 -40.54
CA SER A 102 -2.26 -32.96 -40.88
C SER A 102 -2.23 -33.21 -42.38
N ASN A 103 -1.65 -34.33 -42.79
CA ASN A 103 -1.60 -34.76 -44.20
C ASN A 103 -2.71 -35.77 -44.54
N THR A 104 -3.09 -36.64 -43.60
CA THR A 104 -4.06 -37.73 -43.79
C THR A 104 -4.65 -38.16 -42.44
N ASN A 105 -5.82 -38.81 -42.43
CA ASN A 105 -6.45 -39.34 -41.21
C ASN A 105 -5.78 -40.63 -40.65
N LEU A 106 -4.73 -41.13 -41.30
CA LEU A 106 -4.08 -42.40 -40.96
C LEU A 106 -2.75 -42.20 -40.22
N VAL A 107 -2.23 -40.97 -40.18
CA VAL A 107 -0.98 -40.61 -39.52
C VAL A 107 -1.30 -39.55 -38.48
N LEU A 108 -0.73 -39.67 -37.29
CA LEU A 108 -0.89 -38.65 -36.26
C LEU A 108 -0.34 -37.31 -36.77
N PRO A 109 -1.06 -36.20 -36.55
CA PRO A 109 -0.61 -34.91 -37.02
C PRO A 109 0.65 -34.47 -36.27
N THR A 110 1.56 -33.81 -36.99
CA THR A 110 2.70 -33.13 -36.35
C THR A 110 2.19 -31.87 -35.70
N GLN A 111 2.56 -31.61 -34.45
CA GLN A 111 2.06 -30.45 -33.72
C GLN A 111 3.13 -29.83 -32.83
N LYS A 112 3.01 -28.53 -32.59
CA LYS A 112 3.81 -27.78 -31.62
C LYS A 112 2.90 -26.85 -30.85
N THR A 113 3.02 -26.89 -29.53
CA THR A 113 2.22 -26.08 -28.62
C THR A 113 3.12 -25.10 -27.90
N VAL A 114 2.74 -23.82 -27.92
CA VAL A 114 3.40 -22.75 -27.18
C VAL A 114 2.42 -22.14 -26.20
N ARG A 115 2.88 -21.77 -25.01
CA ARG A 115 2.08 -21.16 -23.95
C ARG A 115 2.38 -19.67 -23.85
N LEU A 116 1.34 -18.85 -23.73
CA LEU A 116 1.49 -17.42 -23.54
C LEU A 116 1.88 -17.08 -22.09
N GLU A 117 2.95 -16.32 -21.96
CA GLU A 117 3.40 -15.67 -20.71
C GLU A 117 3.13 -14.17 -20.77
N LEU A 118 2.73 -13.59 -19.63
CA LEU A 118 2.44 -12.16 -19.53
C LEU A 118 3.15 -11.53 -18.31
N ILE A 119 3.59 -10.28 -18.50
CA ILE A 119 3.93 -9.36 -17.41
C ILE A 119 2.70 -8.52 -17.08
N LEU A 120 2.23 -8.63 -15.84
CA LEU A 120 1.01 -8.02 -15.34
C LEU A 120 1.32 -7.10 -14.16
N ARG A 121 0.98 -5.82 -14.30
CA ARG A 121 1.01 -4.84 -13.20
C ARG A 121 0.03 -5.22 -12.07
N PRO A 122 0.27 -4.79 -10.82
CA PRO A 122 -0.65 -5.03 -9.71
C PRO A 122 -2.03 -4.42 -10.00
N LEU A 123 -3.11 -5.09 -9.58
CA LEU A 123 -4.47 -4.56 -9.66
C LEU A 123 -4.81 -3.69 -8.46
N ALA A 124 -4.31 -4.06 -7.28
CA ALA A 124 -4.51 -3.33 -6.05
C ALA A 124 -3.36 -3.58 -5.09
N VAL A 125 -3.07 -2.56 -4.29
CA VAL A 125 -2.21 -2.61 -3.10
C VAL A 125 -3.05 -2.04 -1.98
N LYS A 126 -3.21 -2.77 -0.87
CA LYS A 126 -4.08 -2.37 0.25
C LYS A 126 -3.47 -2.76 1.58
N LEU A 127 -3.63 -1.89 2.57
CA LEU A 127 -3.46 -2.26 3.97
C LEU A 127 -4.64 -3.15 4.38
N ARG A 128 -4.35 -4.35 4.88
CA ARG A 128 -5.38 -5.33 5.28
C ARG A 128 -6.24 -4.84 6.43
N TRP A 129 -5.65 -4.02 7.31
CA TRP A 129 -6.33 -3.40 8.43
C TRP A 129 -5.80 -1.97 8.63
N LYS A 130 -6.72 -1.04 8.92
CA LYS A 130 -6.44 0.37 9.17
C LYS A 130 -7.01 0.76 10.54
N PRO A 131 -6.19 0.79 11.61
CA PRO A 131 -6.64 1.25 12.92
C PRO A 131 -7.12 2.70 12.85
N THR A 132 -8.19 3.01 13.57
CA THR A 132 -8.63 4.39 13.79
C THR A 132 -7.79 5.13 14.82
N ALA A 133 -7.12 4.38 15.70
CA ALA A 133 -6.23 4.88 16.73
C ALA A 133 -5.17 3.82 17.09
N LEU A 134 -3.98 4.28 17.48
CA LEU A 134 -2.87 3.48 17.97
C LEU A 134 -2.54 3.94 19.39
N ILE A 135 -2.26 3.04 20.32
CA ILE A 135 -1.88 3.38 21.70
C ILE A 135 -0.35 3.39 21.79
N ALA A 136 0.22 4.50 22.26
CA ALA A 136 1.67 4.63 22.39
C ALA A 136 2.27 3.52 23.28
N GLY A 137 3.32 2.87 22.79
CA GLY A 137 4.03 1.79 23.48
C GLY A 137 3.50 0.37 23.21
N GLU A 138 2.33 0.21 22.60
CA GLU A 138 1.77 -1.11 22.25
C GLU A 138 2.31 -1.64 20.91
N GLU A 139 2.48 -2.96 20.76
CA GLU A 139 2.93 -3.55 19.50
C GLU A 139 1.75 -3.72 18.52
N TYR A 140 1.91 -3.22 17.30
CA TYR A 140 0.98 -3.43 16.20
C TYR A 140 1.64 -4.17 15.03
N VAL A 141 0.92 -5.13 14.44
CA VAL A 141 1.32 -5.75 13.17
C VAL A 141 0.48 -5.16 12.05
N ILE A 142 1.11 -4.40 11.17
CA ILE A 142 0.45 -3.75 10.02
C ILE A 142 0.83 -4.54 8.78
N SER A 143 -0.18 -5.10 8.11
CA SER A 143 0.00 -5.95 6.93
C SER A 143 -0.52 -5.26 5.67
N CYS A 144 0.24 -5.37 4.59
CA CYS A 144 -0.07 -4.87 3.27
C CYS A 144 -0.11 -6.02 2.27
N GLU A 145 -1.08 -5.98 1.38
CA GLU A 145 -1.29 -6.99 0.34
C GLU A 145 -1.35 -6.32 -1.03
N SER A 146 -0.63 -6.92 -1.98
CA SER A 146 -0.73 -6.63 -3.41
C SER A 146 -1.27 -7.83 -4.15
N VAL A 147 -2.24 -7.62 -5.05
CA VAL A 147 -2.89 -8.69 -5.82
C VAL A 147 -2.78 -8.49 -7.33
N GLY A 148 -2.67 -9.60 -8.05
CA GLY A 148 -2.73 -9.66 -9.51
C GLY A 148 -1.43 -9.36 -10.25
N SER A 149 -0.32 -9.12 -9.56
CA SER A 149 0.96 -8.82 -10.24
C SER A 149 1.63 -10.10 -10.74
N ARG A 150 2.18 -10.09 -11.95
CA ARG A 150 3.05 -11.17 -12.47
C ARG A 150 4.26 -10.57 -13.20
N PRO A 151 5.51 -10.83 -12.79
CA PRO A 151 5.89 -11.48 -11.54
C PRO A 151 5.33 -10.76 -10.29
N LYS A 152 5.45 -11.42 -9.13
CA LYS A 152 4.97 -10.90 -7.83
C LYS A 152 5.44 -9.46 -7.62
N ALA A 153 4.55 -8.65 -7.04
CA ALA A 153 4.89 -7.27 -6.74
C ALA A 153 5.90 -7.20 -5.59
N GLU A 154 6.86 -6.30 -5.69
CA GLU A 154 7.71 -5.89 -4.57
C GLU A 154 6.95 -4.90 -3.70
N LEU A 155 6.84 -5.20 -2.41
CA LEU A 155 6.18 -4.36 -1.43
C LEU A 155 7.23 -3.59 -0.61
N THR A 156 7.11 -2.27 -0.58
CA THR A 156 7.99 -1.39 0.20
C THR A 156 7.19 -0.49 1.13
N TRP A 157 7.74 -0.23 2.30
CA TRP A 157 7.13 0.60 3.34
C TRP A 157 7.80 1.96 3.41
N TRP A 158 6.99 3.00 3.57
CA TRP A 158 7.45 4.38 3.58
C TRP A 158 6.77 5.15 4.72
N MET A 159 7.53 5.96 5.44
CA MET A 159 7.02 6.84 6.48
C MET A 159 7.44 8.27 6.12
N ASP A 160 6.47 9.14 5.88
CA ASP A 160 6.67 10.52 5.41
C ASP A 160 7.69 10.62 4.25
N ASP A 161 7.47 9.75 3.25
CA ASP A 161 8.28 9.63 2.04
C ASP A 161 9.75 9.22 2.25
N LYS A 162 10.12 8.72 3.44
CA LYS A 162 11.37 8.00 3.70
C LYS A 162 11.12 6.49 3.72
N LEU A 163 12.07 5.73 3.19
CA LEU A 163 12.00 4.28 3.22
C LEU A 163 12.02 3.79 4.69
N TYR A 164 11.07 2.92 5.03
CA TYR A 164 10.97 2.30 6.34
C TYR A 164 11.49 0.86 6.27
N GLU A 165 12.69 0.65 6.81
CA GLU A 165 13.37 -0.64 6.83
C GLU A 165 12.80 -1.52 7.97
N GLY A 166 11.72 -2.22 7.70
CA GLY A 166 11.12 -3.16 8.66
C GLY A 166 10.15 -4.17 8.07
N GLY A 167 9.89 -4.09 6.75
CA GLY A 167 8.98 -4.99 6.05
C GLY A 167 9.52 -6.41 5.99
N LYS A 168 8.73 -7.37 6.46
CA LYS A 168 8.96 -8.79 6.23
C LYS A 168 8.04 -9.28 5.13
N ILE A 169 8.58 -9.96 4.13
CA ILE A 169 7.79 -10.57 3.05
C ILE A 169 7.24 -11.91 3.57
N GLU A 170 5.95 -12.12 3.38
CA GLU A 170 5.27 -13.36 3.72
C GLU A 170 5.05 -14.20 2.46
N ASP A 171 5.20 -15.52 2.57
CA ASP A 171 4.84 -16.41 1.48
C ASP A 171 3.32 -16.59 1.44
N SER A 172 2.70 -16.12 0.36
CA SER A 172 1.27 -16.25 0.11
C SER A 172 0.90 -17.59 -0.52
N GLY A 173 1.86 -18.37 -1.04
CA GLY A 173 1.60 -19.57 -1.86
C GLY A 173 0.93 -19.30 -3.21
N ASN A 174 0.48 -18.07 -3.48
CA ASN A 174 -0.16 -17.66 -4.73
C ASN A 174 0.82 -16.83 -5.57
N GLU A 175 1.07 -17.23 -6.82
CA GLU A 175 2.04 -16.61 -7.73
C GLU A 175 1.78 -15.12 -8.04
N THR A 176 0.56 -14.63 -7.80
CA THR A 176 0.17 -13.25 -8.14
C THR A 176 -0.08 -12.35 -6.94
N VAL A 177 0.06 -12.89 -5.73
CA VAL A 177 -0.18 -12.17 -4.47
C VAL A 177 1.12 -12.02 -3.71
N SER A 178 1.41 -10.78 -3.30
CA SER A 178 2.51 -10.45 -2.41
C SER A 178 1.94 -9.91 -1.11
N VAL A 179 2.51 -10.33 0.01
CA VAL A 179 2.12 -9.85 1.33
C VAL A 179 3.38 -9.43 2.07
N SER A 180 3.32 -8.28 2.72
CA SER A 180 4.38 -7.83 3.62
C SER A 180 3.76 -7.29 4.89
N SER A 181 4.44 -7.50 6.02
CA SER A 181 4.00 -6.98 7.32
C SER A 181 5.16 -6.30 8.04
N ILE A 182 4.84 -5.24 8.78
CA ILE A 182 5.74 -4.56 9.71
C ILE A 182 5.25 -4.72 11.14
N LYS A 183 6.20 -4.78 12.08
CA LYS A 183 5.93 -4.59 13.51
C LYS A 183 6.18 -3.14 13.84
N PHE A 184 5.19 -2.47 14.39
CA PHE A 184 5.24 -1.04 14.69
C PHE A 184 4.94 -0.79 16.16
N PHE A 185 5.79 0.02 16.80
CA PHE A 185 5.68 0.43 18.20
C PHE A 185 5.51 1.96 18.20
N PRO A 186 4.27 2.47 18.24
CA PRO A 186 4.00 3.90 18.10
C PRO A 186 4.50 4.67 19.32
N THR A 187 5.05 5.85 19.05
CA THR A 187 5.46 6.85 20.03
C THR A 187 4.61 8.12 19.87
N PRO A 188 4.56 9.00 20.90
CA PRO A 188 3.90 10.30 20.78
C PRO A 188 4.43 11.17 19.63
N GLU A 189 5.63 10.92 19.13
CA GLU A 189 6.27 11.62 18.03
C GLU A 189 5.69 11.20 16.67
N ASP A 190 5.18 9.96 16.56
CA ASP A 190 4.62 9.41 15.33
C ASP A 190 3.19 9.89 15.04
N ASP A 191 2.54 10.58 15.98
CA ASP A 191 1.20 11.12 15.81
C ASP A 191 1.11 12.03 14.57
N GLY A 192 0.12 11.79 13.71
CA GLY A 192 -0.07 12.51 12.45
C GLY A 192 0.84 12.09 11.29
N HIS A 193 1.87 11.27 11.51
CA HIS A 193 2.74 10.76 10.44
C HIS A 193 1.96 9.81 9.52
N VAL A 194 2.41 9.68 8.27
CA VAL A 194 1.74 8.87 7.25
C VAL A 194 2.60 7.67 6.86
N LEU A 195 2.06 6.48 7.14
CA LEU A 195 2.58 5.22 6.63
C LEU A 195 2.01 4.94 5.24
N LYS A 196 2.87 4.57 4.30
CA LYS A 196 2.52 4.25 2.91
C LYS A 196 3.15 2.90 2.54
N CYS A 197 2.31 1.96 2.12
CA CYS A 197 2.78 0.73 1.49
C CYS A 197 2.71 0.91 -0.03
N LYS A 198 3.84 0.76 -0.73
CA LYS A 198 3.92 0.81 -2.20
C LYS A 198 4.12 -0.60 -2.74
N GLY A 199 3.39 -0.94 -3.80
CA GLY A 199 3.56 -2.20 -4.53
C GLY A 199 3.89 -1.93 -5.99
N VAL A 200 4.94 -2.57 -6.47
CA VAL A 200 5.49 -2.37 -7.82
C VAL A 200 5.80 -3.73 -8.46
N ASN A 201 5.47 -3.91 -9.73
CA ASN A 201 5.96 -5.05 -10.48
C ASN A 201 7.41 -4.76 -10.93
N PRO A 202 8.38 -5.64 -10.68
CA PRO A 202 9.80 -5.38 -10.96
C PRO A 202 10.10 -5.14 -12.44
N GLU A 203 9.28 -5.66 -13.35
CA GLU A 203 9.40 -5.47 -14.80
C GLU A 203 8.59 -4.26 -15.32
N LEU A 204 7.76 -3.65 -14.46
CA LEU A 204 6.88 -2.52 -14.79
C LEU A 204 6.97 -1.43 -13.71
N MET A 205 8.18 -0.93 -13.48
CA MET A 205 8.49 -0.01 -12.37
C MET A 205 7.77 1.33 -12.43
N ASP A 206 7.35 1.78 -13.63
CA ASP A 206 6.62 3.03 -13.82
C ASP A 206 5.19 2.98 -13.24
N PHE A 207 4.66 1.80 -12.99
CA PHE A 207 3.30 1.60 -12.49
C PHE A 207 3.29 1.27 -10.99
N VAL A 208 3.28 2.33 -10.18
CA VAL A 208 3.27 2.24 -8.72
C VAL A 208 1.86 2.36 -8.18
N LEU A 209 1.39 1.36 -7.44
CA LEU A 209 0.19 1.47 -6.61
C LEU A 209 0.60 1.58 -5.14
N ASN A 210 -0.21 2.28 -4.35
CA ASN A 210 0.04 2.40 -2.92
C ASN A 210 -1.25 2.58 -2.12
N ASP A 211 -1.14 2.28 -0.83
CA ASP A 211 -2.17 2.57 0.15
C ASP A 211 -1.54 3.20 1.39
N THR A 212 -2.30 4.08 2.05
CA THR A 212 -1.81 4.92 3.14
C THR A 212 -2.64 4.78 4.42
N LEU A 213 -1.98 4.98 5.55
CA LEU A 213 -2.55 5.09 6.88
C LEU A 213 -1.90 6.28 7.59
N GLN A 214 -2.71 7.29 7.93
CA GLN A 214 -2.27 8.35 8.82
C GLN A 214 -2.44 7.89 10.27
N PHE A 215 -1.40 8.03 11.08
CA PHE A 215 -1.45 7.62 12.46
C PHE A 215 -2.20 8.63 13.33
N ASN A 216 -3.07 8.10 14.17
CA ASN A 216 -3.67 8.80 15.31
C ASN A 216 -3.17 8.08 16.56
N VAL A 217 -2.10 8.60 17.16
CA VAL A 217 -1.44 7.97 18.31
C VAL A 217 -1.97 8.59 19.59
N ILE A 218 -2.59 7.76 20.42
CA ILE A 218 -3.15 8.11 21.72
C ILE A 218 -2.08 7.90 22.79
N TYR A 219 -1.84 8.94 23.59
CA TYR A 219 -0.85 8.93 24.64
C TYR A 219 -1.23 9.88 25.79
N PRO A 220 -0.81 9.56 27.04
CA PRO A 220 -1.08 10.43 28.18
C PRO A 220 -0.38 11.79 28.04
N PRO A 221 -0.87 12.87 28.68
CA PRO A 221 -0.24 14.19 28.62
C PRO A 221 1.20 14.19 29.10
N ILE A 222 2.11 14.67 28.25
CA ILE A 222 3.52 14.92 28.56
C ILE A 222 3.65 16.40 28.92
N VAL A 223 4.15 16.66 30.13
CA VAL A 223 4.21 18.00 30.72
C VAL A 223 5.66 18.47 30.83
N ASP A 224 5.95 19.62 30.23
CA ASP A 224 7.22 20.32 30.35
C ASP A 224 7.00 21.68 31.03
N LEU A 225 7.52 21.82 32.25
CA LEU A 225 7.36 23.01 33.06
C LEU A 225 8.65 23.83 33.05
N LYS A 226 8.56 25.07 32.55
CA LYS A 226 9.71 25.97 32.45
C LYS A 226 9.44 27.30 33.12
N LEU A 227 10.50 27.90 33.66
CA LEU A 227 10.47 29.29 34.09
C LEU A 227 10.24 30.16 32.83
N GLY A 228 9.47 31.24 32.97
CA GLY A 228 9.18 32.14 31.86
C GLY A 228 10.43 32.56 31.10
N ASN A 229 10.34 32.65 29.76
CA ASN A 229 11.51 32.85 28.89
C ASN A 229 12.39 34.08 29.23
N ASN A 230 11.83 35.09 29.91
CA ASN A 230 12.55 36.31 30.31
C ASN A 230 13.08 36.28 31.75
N LEU A 231 12.99 35.14 32.44
CA LEU A 231 13.41 34.98 33.82
C LEU A 231 14.66 34.11 33.87
N ASN A 232 15.67 34.56 34.62
CA ASN A 232 16.85 33.78 34.91
C ASN A 232 16.80 33.34 36.37
N ALA A 233 16.81 32.02 36.61
CA ALA A 233 16.70 31.42 37.94
C ALA A 233 17.73 31.97 38.94
N VAL A 234 18.92 32.34 38.48
CA VAL A 234 20.01 32.85 39.34
C VAL A 234 19.80 34.32 39.75
N GLN A 235 18.99 35.07 39.01
CA GLN A 235 18.78 36.52 39.21
C GLN A 235 17.48 36.85 39.95
N ILE A 236 16.69 35.84 40.34
CA ILE A 236 15.43 36.04 41.05
C ILE A 236 15.72 36.49 42.49
N LYS A 237 15.07 37.57 42.93
CA LYS A 237 15.14 38.10 44.30
C LYS A 237 13.75 38.24 44.91
N GLU A 238 13.67 38.39 46.24
CA GLU A 238 12.42 38.73 46.92
C GLU A 238 11.84 40.04 46.35
N GLY A 239 10.51 40.11 46.21
CA GLY A 239 9.80 41.19 45.51
C GLY A 239 9.69 41.04 43.99
N TYR A 240 10.33 40.05 43.37
CA TYR A 240 10.22 39.82 41.93
C TYR A 240 9.04 38.90 41.59
N ASP A 241 8.22 39.32 40.62
CA ASP A 241 7.18 38.45 40.06
C ASP A 241 7.81 37.37 39.18
N VAL A 242 7.44 36.12 39.43
CA VAL A 242 7.86 34.98 38.61
C VAL A 242 6.66 34.34 37.94
N TYR A 243 6.87 33.76 36.77
CA TYR A 243 5.85 32.97 36.10
C TYR A 243 6.46 31.72 35.49
N PHE A 244 5.63 30.70 35.36
CA PHE A 244 5.97 29.44 34.76
C PHE A 244 5.12 29.22 33.51
N GLU A 245 5.75 28.66 32.49
CA GLU A 245 5.12 28.21 31.26
C GLU A 245 5.01 26.68 31.33
N CYS A 246 3.80 26.16 31.17
CA CYS A 246 3.56 24.72 31.07
C CYS A 246 3.26 24.39 29.62
N LYS A 247 4.13 23.58 29.01
CA LYS A 247 3.90 23.01 27.68
C LYS A 247 3.37 21.61 27.87
N ILE A 248 2.17 21.36 27.33
CA ILE A 248 1.50 20.06 27.41
C ILE A 248 1.39 19.52 25.99
N LYS A 249 1.85 18.30 25.78
CA LYS A 249 1.63 17.53 24.54
C LYS A 249 0.74 16.34 24.90
N SER A 250 -0.43 16.24 24.30
CA SER A 250 -1.38 15.16 24.59
C SER A 250 -2.26 14.82 23.38
N ASN A 251 -2.65 13.55 23.25
CA ASN A 251 -3.68 13.10 22.33
C ASN A 251 -4.54 12.03 23.03
N PRO A 252 -5.84 12.28 23.30
CA PRO A 252 -6.61 13.47 22.95
C PRO A 252 -6.16 14.71 23.73
N ARG A 253 -6.48 15.90 23.19
CA ARG A 253 -6.14 17.19 23.81
C ARG A 253 -6.65 17.28 25.26
N GLU A 254 -5.86 17.91 26.11
CA GLU A 254 -6.18 18.10 27.51
C GLU A 254 -7.46 18.92 27.71
N GLN A 255 -8.29 18.49 28.67
CA GLN A 255 -9.54 19.18 29.00
C GLN A 255 -9.44 20.05 30.25
N LYS A 256 -8.46 19.80 31.12
CA LYS A 256 -8.31 20.50 32.40
C LYS A 256 -6.86 20.55 32.86
N ILE A 257 -6.41 21.74 33.25
CA ILE A 257 -5.06 22.00 33.75
C ILE A 257 -5.17 22.55 35.17
N THR A 258 -4.41 22.00 36.12
CA THR A 258 -4.44 22.42 37.53
C THR A 258 -3.02 22.67 38.04
N TRP A 259 -2.80 23.81 38.67
CA TRP A 259 -1.52 24.22 39.25
C TRP A 259 -1.52 24.02 40.77
N LEU A 260 -0.49 23.37 41.31
CA LEU A 260 -0.34 23.08 42.73
C LEU A 260 1.02 23.56 43.25
N LYS A 261 1.03 24.25 44.39
CA LYS A 261 2.26 24.71 45.07
C LYS A 261 2.42 23.94 46.38
N ASN A 262 3.29 22.93 46.41
CA ASN A 262 3.87 22.16 47.53
C ASN A 262 3.16 22.05 48.91
N GLN A 263 1.86 22.29 49.02
CA GLN A 263 1.04 21.98 50.19
C GLN A 263 -0.34 21.48 49.76
N PRO A 264 -0.81 20.32 50.26
CA PRO A 264 -2.03 19.65 49.81
C PRO A 264 -3.35 20.39 50.13
N ARG A 265 -3.30 21.59 50.75
CA ARG A 265 -4.49 22.33 51.21
C ARG A 265 -4.56 23.81 50.83
N LYS A 266 -3.62 24.33 50.03
CA LYS A 266 -3.74 25.68 49.45
C LYS A 266 -3.76 25.60 47.93
N LYS A 267 -4.97 25.54 47.36
CA LYS A 267 -5.18 25.89 45.95
C LYS A 267 -4.74 27.33 45.79
N VAL A 268 -3.66 27.58 45.06
CA VAL A 268 -3.35 28.93 44.60
C VAL A 268 -4.24 29.13 43.38
N GLU A 269 -5.27 29.96 43.52
CA GLU A 269 -6.14 30.33 42.41
C GLU A 269 -5.35 31.27 41.48
N LEU A 270 -4.63 30.67 40.54
CA LEU A 270 -3.85 31.38 39.55
C LEU A 270 -4.74 31.66 38.35
N ARG A 271 -4.95 32.93 38.05
CA ARG A 271 -5.67 33.36 36.85
C ARG A 271 -4.90 32.86 35.63
N LEU A 272 -5.57 32.10 34.77
CA LEU A 272 -5.12 31.87 33.41
C LEU A 272 -4.99 33.25 32.74
N LEU A 273 -3.78 33.62 32.31
CA LEU A 273 -3.59 34.74 31.41
C LEU A 273 -3.70 34.18 29.99
N GLY A 274 -4.91 34.22 29.43
CA GLY A 274 -5.17 33.81 28.06
C GLY A 274 -6.65 33.77 27.78
N ASP A 275 -7.12 34.68 26.92
CA ASP A 275 -8.48 34.65 26.38
C ASP A 275 -8.70 33.33 25.64
N GLU A 276 -9.86 32.70 25.88
CA GLU A 276 -10.28 31.43 25.28
C GLU A 276 -10.35 31.43 23.75
N ASN A 277 -10.08 32.56 23.08
CA ASN A 277 -10.28 32.73 21.65
C ASN A 277 -9.08 33.22 20.83
N ASN A 278 -7.88 33.43 21.40
CA ASN A 278 -6.76 33.79 20.54
C ASN A 278 -5.38 33.56 21.17
N VAL A 279 -4.85 32.34 21.08
CA VAL A 279 -3.40 32.15 21.15
C VAL A 279 -2.96 30.99 20.26
N GLN A 280 -2.70 31.28 18.98
CA GLN A 280 -1.73 30.49 18.24
C GLN A 280 -0.35 30.75 18.87
N GLY A 281 0.08 29.93 19.85
CA GLY A 281 1.50 29.84 20.24
C GLY A 281 1.95 30.22 21.66
N LYS A 282 1.08 30.47 22.65
CA LYS A 282 1.50 30.56 24.08
C LYS A 282 0.69 29.58 24.93
N GLY A 283 1.38 28.61 25.52
CA GLY A 283 0.79 27.62 26.42
C GLY A 283 0.32 28.23 27.74
N PRO A 284 -0.39 27.45 28.58
CA PRO A 284 -0.89 27.91 29.88
C PRO A 284 0.24 28.43 30.78
N GLN A 285 0.03 29.61 31.37
CA GLN A 285 0.99 30.26 32.27
C GLN A 285 0.45 30.39 33.70
N ALA A 286 1.34 30.22 34.67
CA ALA A 286 1.07 30.42 36.09
C ALA A 286 1.99 31.50 36.66
N ARG A 287 1.44 32.59 37.22
CA ARG A 287 2.21 33.72 37.78
C ARG A 287 2.18 33.73 39.31
N VAL A 288 3.33 33.57 39.94
CA VAL A 288 3.48 33.72 41.39
C VAL A 288 3.82 35.19 41.68
N LYS A 289 2.89 35.91 42.31
CA LYS A 289 3.11 37.27 42.80
C LYS A 289 3.60 37.24 44.24
N ASP A 290 4.51 38.15 44.56
CA ASP A 290 4.82 38.42 45.97
C ASP A 290 3.65 39.13 46.65
N HIS A 291 3.41 38.83 47.93
CA HIS A 291 2.43 39.53 48.75
C HIS A 291 3.20 40.25 49.85
N GLU A 292 3.44 41.54 49.68
CA GLU A 292 3.86 42.38 50.81
C GLU A 292 2.82 42.23 51.94
N PRO A 293 3.25 41.91 53.18
CA PRO A 293 2.33 41.93 54.31
C PRO A 293 1.81 43.36 54.45
N LYS A 294 0.50 43.55 54.25
CA LYS A 294 -0.18 44.82 54.55
C LYS A 294 0.21 45.23 55.97
N LYS A 295 1.07 46.24 56.12
CA LYS A 295 1.35 46.87 57.40
C LYS A 295 0.00 47.34 57.97
N LYS A 296 -0.45 46.72 59.07
CA LYS A 296 -1.56 47.26 59.87
C LYS A 296 -1.09 48.60 60.45
N GLY A 297 -1.44 49.68 59.77
CA GLY A 297 -1.37 51.02 60.36
C GLY A 297 -2.46 51.13 61.42
N GLU A 298 -2.06 51.27 62.68
CA GLU A 298 -2.92 51.78 63.73
C GLU A 298 -3.43 53.16 63.32
N ARG A 299 -4.75 53.30 63.19
CA ARG A 299 -5.40 54.61 63.21
C ARG A 299 -6.39 54.60 64.37
N LYS A 300 -5.97 55.23 65.47
CA LYS A 300 -6.87 55.70 66.53
C LYS A 300 -7.70 56.83 65.93
N GLU A 301 -9.01 56.72 66.01
CA GLU A 301 -9.90 57.89 65.99
C GLU A 301 -11.10 57.63 66.90
N LYS A 302 -11.25 58.54 67.88
CA LYS A 302 -12.41 58.70 68.77
C LYS A 302 -13.43 59.61 68.08
N GLY A 303 -14.71 59.39 68.36
CA GLY A 303 -15.81 60.34 68.10
C GLY A 303 -17.07 59.58 67.69
N GLU A 304 -17.91 59.17 68.63
CA GLU A 304 -19.11 59.86 69.14
C GLU A 304 -20.41 59.47 68.43
N ARG A 305 -21.49 59.42 69.22
CA ARG A 305 -22.76 58.71 69.01
C ARG A 305 -23.67 59.39 67.97
N THR A 306 -24.47 58.61 67.25
CA THR A 306 -25.94 58.82 67.22
C THR A 306 -26.70 57.53 66.85
N ILE A 307 -27.82 57.33 67.53
CA ILE A 307 -28.80 56.26 67.40
C ILE A 307 -29.83 56.69 66.35
N GLU A 308 -30.23 55.81 65.42
CA GLU A 308 -31.66 55.69 65.09
C GLU A 308 -32.04 54.38 64.37
N ARG A 309 -33.24 53.92 64.73
CA ARG A 309 -33.87 52.63 64.43
C ARG A 309 -34.57 52.67 63.06
N ARG A 310 -34.62 51.53 62.36
CA ARG A 310 -35.88 50.82 62.03
C ARG A 310 -35.64 49.52 61.24
N ASN A 311 -36.00 48.42 61.88
CA ASN A 311 -36.54 47.22 61.23
C ASN A 311 -38.00 47.54 60.85
N PRO A 312 -38.63 46.94 59.82
CA PRO A 312 -39.17 45.59 60.05
C PRO A 312 -39.30 44.68 58.80
N ARG A 313 -39.13 43.36 59.03
CA ARG A 313 -40.01 42.25 58.56
C ARG A 313 -40.08 42.01 57.03
N LYS A 314 -40.26 40.81 56.48
CA LYS A 314 -40.63 39.47 56.96
C LYS A 314 -40.48 38.53 55.75
N THR A 315 -39.92 37.34 55.95
CA THR A 315 -40.30 36.08 55.26
C THR A 315 -41.76 35.69 55.61
N PRO A 316 -42.43 34.65 55.07
CA PRO A 316 -41.98 33.42 54.38
C PRO A 316 -42.79 33.14 53.08
N ASP A 317 -42.66 32.08 52.28
CA ASP A 317 -42.31 30.66 52.43
C ASP A 317 -41.26 30.19 51.39
#